data_AF-A0A819X614-F1
#
_entry.id   AF-A0A819X614-F1
#
_cell.length_a   1.000
_cell.length_b   1.000
_cell.length_c   1.000
_cell.angle_alpha   90.00
_cell.angle_beta   90.00
_cell.angle_gamma   90.00
#
_symmetry.space_group_name_H-M   'P 1'
#
loop_
_entity.id
_entity.type
_entity.pdbx_description
1 polymer ?
#
loop_
_entity_poly.entity_id
_entity_poly.type
_entity_poly.pdbx_seq_one_letter_code
_entity_poly.pdbx_strand_id
1 'polypeptide(L)'
;MLPNIDLLEKELETLNTREKVLNDELSVLLSNQDSFERQMISIKNLVPALQIITQDAHNLSNTISFTAALADNISGKVRELDVTKSRVVACLQRAKDIIDLKKCTDGVKKALEDEEYEEAAAHIHRYLNIDAASLQLSSDPAEGSSLHQALLSLDDAEKKLKLIVNDKFDQAVEIGHLPEAMRFFKIFPLLNLDQTGLEKFCKHLCLQIHDHGKKTFEKTLETPFNHKRYPVIYSDYLTNLFEYVAEIVETYQPLVETYY
;
A
#
# COMPACT_ATOMS: atom_id res chain seq x y z
N MET A 1 109.47 -53.98 -35.91
CA MET A 1 109.42 -53.46 -34.52
C MET A 1 109.43 -51.94 -34.67
N LEU A 2 108.37 -51.15 -34.44
CA LEU A 2 107.41 -51.18 -33.33
C LEU A 2 105.96 -50.87 -33.80
N PRO A 3 105.14 -51.87 -34.21
CA PRO A 3 103.68 -51.71 -34.41
C PRO A 3 102.90 -51.40 -33.11
N ASN A 4 103.63 -51.18 -32.01
CA ASN A 4 103.09 -50.87 -30.69
C ASN A 4 103.02 -49.36 -30.46
N ILE A 5 103.75 -48.53 -31.22
CA ILE A 5 103.76 -47.07 -31.04
C ILE A 5 102.53 -46.43 -31.72
N ASP A 6 102.26 -46.72 -32.99
CA ASP A 6 101.09 -46.17 -33.71
C ASP A 6 99.74 -46.55 -33.05
N LEU A 7 99.65 -47.75 -32.48
CA LEU A 7 98.44 -48.22 -31.79
C LEU A 7 98.27 -47.49 -30.44
N LEU A 8 99.37 -47.27 -29.71
CA LEU A 8 99.36 -46.43 -28.51
C LEU A 8 99.05 -44.97 -28.84
N GLU A 9 99.57 -44.40 -29.92
CA GLU A 9 99.28 -43.02 -30.33
C GLU A 9 97.80 -42.84 -30.67
N LYS A 10 97.19 -43.81 -31.36
CA LYS A 10 95.76 -43.80 -31.65
C LYS A 10 94.88 -43.99 -30.40
N GLU A 11 95.29 -44.85 -29.48
CA GLU A 11 94.62 -44.96 -28.17
C GLU A 11 94.75 -43.68 -27.35
N LEU A 12 95.91 -43.02 -27.40
CA LEU A 12 96.15 -41.75 -26.72
C LEU A 12 95.32 -40.61 -27.33
N GLU A 13 95.15 -40.59 -28.65
CA GLU A 13 94.29 -39.62 -29.34
C GLU A 13 92.79 -39.86 -29.05
N THR A 14 92.35 -41.11 -28.99
CA THR A 14 90.96 -41.43 -28.59
C THR A 14 90.72 -41.11 -27.11
N LEU A 15 91.71 -41.30 -26.23
CA LEU A 15 91.62 -40.91 -24.82
C LEU A 15 91.56 -39.38 -24.68
N ASN A 16 92.42 -38.65 -25.39
CA ASN A 16 92.44 -37.17 -25.38
C ASN A 16 91.14 -36.57 -25.92
N THR A 17 90.57 -37.13 -26.99
CA THR A 17 89.28 -36.66 -27.52
C THR A 17 88.15 -36.95 -26.55
N ARG A 18 88.15 -38.11 -25.89
CA ARG A 18 87.17 -38.43 -24.86
C ARG A 18 87.32 -37.55 -23.62
N GLU A 19 88.55 -37.28 -23.18
CA GLU A 19 88.84 -36.34 -22.09
C GLU A 19 88.33 -34.94 -22.42
N LYS A 20 88.55 -34.46 -23.65
CA LYS A 20 88.07 -33.16 -24.11
C LYS A 20 86.54 -33.08 -24.12
N VAL A 21 85.85 -34.10 -24.64
CA VAL A 21 84.37 -34.18 -24.61
C VAL A 21 83.86 -34.20 -23.17
N LEU A 22 84.48 -34.99 -22.29
CA LEU A 22 84.11 -35.06 -20.88
C LEU A 22 84.30 -33.70 -20.19
N ASN A 23 85.39 -33.00 -20.50
CA ASN A 23 85.69 -31.69 -19.96
C ASN A 23 84.72 -30.61 -20.47
N ASP A 24 84.29 -30.70 -21.72
CA ASP A 24 83.26 -29.82 -22.29
C ASP A 24 81.90 -30.08 -21.62
N GLU A 25 81.49 -31.33 -21.44
CA GLU A 25 80.28 -31.70 -20.68
C GLU A 25 80.34 -31.22 -19.22
N LEU A 26 81.50 -31.39 -18.58
CA LEU A 26 81.73 -30.92 -17.21
C LEU A 26 81.62 -29.39 -17.12
N SER A 27 82.14 -28.67 -18.11
CA SER A 27 82.06 -27.20 -18.17
C SER A 27 80.62 -26.71 -18.31
N VAL A 28 79.80 -27.41 -19.10
CA VAL A 28 78.37 -27.10 -19.25
C VAL A 28 77.64 -27.38 -17.93
N LEU A 29 77.88 -28.51 -17.28
CA LEU A 29 77.28 -28.84 -15.99
C LEU A 29 77.67 -27.84 -14.89
N LEU A 30 78.94 -27.43 -14.84
CA LEU A 30 79.42 -26.40 -13.91
C LEU A 30 78.78 -25.05 -14.19
N SER A 31 78.62 -24.65 -15.45
CA SER A 31 77.95 -23.39 -15.81
C SER A 31 76.47 -23.36 -15.40
N ASN A 32 75.81 -24.53 -15.42
CA ASN A 32 74.42 -24.67 -14.98
C ASN A 32 74.29 -24.61 -13.45
N GLN A 33 75.31 -25.05 -12.70
CA GLN A 33 75.32 -25.02 -11.24
C GLN A 33 75.12 -23.59 -10.70
N ASP A 34 75.79 -22.60 -11.27
CA ASP A 34 75.64 -21.19 -10.89
C ASP A 34 74.21 -20.67 -11.15
N SER A 35 73.57 -21.12 -12.23
CA SER A 35 72.19 -20.78 -12.56
C SER A 35 71.21 -21.36 -11.55
N PHE A 36 71.38 -22.64 -11.20
CA PHE A 36 70.56 -23.32 -10.19
C PHE A 36 70.75 -22.72 -8.80
N GLU A 37 71.97 -22.33 -8.43
CA GLU A 37 72.24 -21.69 -7.15
C GLU A 37 71.54 -20.32 -7.05
N ARG A 38 71.57 -19.51 -8.12
CA ARG A 38 70.81 -18.25 -8.20
C ARG A 38 69.29 -18.47 -8.09
N GLN A 39 68.74 -19.46 -8.79
CA GLN A 39 67.31 -19.80 -8.69
C GLN A 39 66.95 -20.27 -7.28
N MET A 40 67.80 -21.09 -6.65
CA MET A 40 67.62 -21.56 -5.27
C MET A 40 67.63 -20.41 -4.26
N ILE A 41 68.52 -19.43 -4.42
CA ILE A 41 68.55 -18.21 -3.60
C ILE A 41 67.28 -17.38 -3.81
N SER A 42 66.84 -17.21 -5.06
CA SER A 42 65.60 -16.51 -5.38
C SER A 42 64.38 -17.17 -4.74
N ILE A 43 64.29 -18.50 -4.78
CA ILE A 43 63.22 -19.26 -4.13
C ILE A 43 63.29 -19.08 -2.61
N LYS A 44 64.48 -19.20 -2.01
CA LYS A 44 64.68 -18.99 -0.57
C LYS A 44 64.23 -17.59 -0.12
N ASN A 45 64.43 -16.57 -0.95
CA ASN A 45 64.00 -15.21 -0.66
C ASN A 45 62.47 -15.02 -0.82
N LEU A 46 61.82 -15.82 -1.67
CA LEU A 46 60.38 -15.75 -1.92
C LEU A 46 59.55 -16.51 -0.86
N VAL A 47 60.12 -17.55 -0.25
CA VAL A 47 59.45 -18.37 0.78
C VAL A 47 58.93 -17.52 1.95
N PRO A 48 59.69 -16.59 2.55
CA PRO A 48 59.19 -15.71 3.61
C PRO A 48 58.03 -14.83 3.17
N ALA A 49 58.07 -14.28 1.95
CA ALA A 49 56.99 -13.45 1.41
C ALA A 49 55.70 -14.26 1.23
N LEU A 50 55.81 -15.49 0.72
CA LEU A 50 54.67 -16.41 0.62
C LEU A 50 54.11 -16.78 2.00
N GLN A 51 54.97 -17.00 3.00
CA GLN A 51 54.52 -17.28 4.37
C GLN A 51 53.68 -16.13 4.95
N ILE A 52 54.11 -14.88 4.76
CA ILE A 52 53.35 -13.70 5.18
C ILE A 52 52.00 -13.64 4.47
N ILE A 53 51.98 -13.80 3.14
CA ILE A 53 50.74 -13.79 2.36
C ILE A 53 49.78 -14.91 2.81
N THR A 54 50.30 -16.11 3.07
CA THR A 54 49.47 -17.22 3.58
C THR A 54 48.91 -16.93 4.97
N GLN A 55 49.69 -16.29 5.85
CA GLN A 55 49.23 -15.90 7.17
C GLN A 55 48.15 -14.81 7.07
N ASP A 56 48.36 -13.80 6.22
CA ASP A 56 47.40 -12.73 5.99
C ASP A 56 46.10 -13.26 5.37
N ALA A 57 46.19 -14.19 4.41
CA ALA A 57 45.04 -14.85 3.82
C ALA A 57 44.26 -15.66 4.88
N HIS A 58 44.96 -16.34 5.79
CA HIS A 58 44.32 -17.07 6.89
C HIS A 58 43.64 -16.12 7.88
N ASN A 59 44.32 -15.02 8.25
CA ASN A 59 43.75 -14.00 9.12
C ASN A 59 42.51 -13.34 8.50
N LEU A 60 42.54 -13.04 7.20
CA LEU A 60 41.41 -12.50 6.47
C LEU A 60 40.25 -13.49 6.40
N SER A 61 40.53 -14.76 6.10
CA SER A 61 39.51 -15.82 6.09
C SER A 61 38.80 -15.94 7.44
N ASN A 62 39.56 -15.92 8.53
CA ASN A 62 39.01 -15.93 9.89
C ASN A 62 38.15 -14.70 10.16
N THR A 63 38.60 -13.52 9.75
CA THR A 63 37.88 -12.26 9.92
C THR A 63 36.56 -12.26 9.13
N ILE A 64 36.58 -12.74 7.89
CA ILE A 64 35.38 -12.88 7.04
C ILE A 64 34.41 -13.87 7.68
N SER A 65 34.89 -15.04 8.13
CA SER A 65 34.05 -16.04 8.79
C SER A 65 33.40 -15.50 10.06
N PHE A 66 34.15 -14.80 10.90
CA PHE A 66 33.63 -14.13 12.09
C PHE A 66 32.59 -13.06 11.74
N THR A 67 32.88 -12.23 10.74
CA THR A 67 31.97 -11.17 10.29
C THR A 67 30.68 -11.74 9.71
N ALA A 68 30.75 -12.83 8.94
CA ALA A 68 29.59 -13.53 8.40
C ALA A 68 28.72 -14.10 9.52
N ALA A 69 29.34 -14.78 10.50
CA ALA A 69 28.63 -15.30 11.66
C ALA A 69 27.95 -14.17 12.46
N LEU A 70 28.62 -13.03 12.63
CA LEU A 70 28.03 -11.87 13.30
C LEU A 70 26.85 -11.29 12.49
N ALA A 71 26.99 -11.17 11.17
CA ALA A 71 25.94 -10.68 10.28
C ALA A 71 24.70 -11.59 10.30
N ASP A 72 24.87 -12.91 10.31
CA ASP A 72 23.78 -13.87 10.43
C ASP A 72 23.07 -13.73 11.79
N ASN A 73 23.83 -13.60 12.87
CA ASN A 73 23.26 -13.39 14.21
C ASN A 73 22.47 -12.07 14.30
N ILE A 74 23.01 -10.98 13.76
CA ILE A 74 22.33 -9.68 13.73
C ILE A 74 21.07 -9.76 12.88
N SER A 75 21.15 -10.34 11.68
CA SER A 75 20.01 -10.48 10.77
C SER A 75 18.90 -11.35 11.38
N GLY A 76 19.27 -12.43 12.09
CA GLY A 76 18.32 -13.26 12.83
C GLY A 76 17.58 -12.47 13.91
N LYS A 77 18.30 -11.68 14.72
CA LYS A 77 17.70 -10.83 15.75
C LYS A 77 16.81 -9.73 15.17
N VAL A 78 17.21 -9.13 14.05
CA VAL A 78 16.38 -8.12 13.35
C VAL A 78 15.09 -8.75 12.85
N ARG A 79 15.16 -9.95 12.25
CA ARG A 79 13.96 -10.66 11.78
C ARG A 79 13.00 -11.00 12.93
N GLU A 80 13.53 -11.45 14.07
CA GLU A 80 12.72 -11.71 15.27
C GLU A 80 12.06 -10.44 15.81
N LEU A 81 12.82 -9.34 15.85
CA LEU A 81 12.31 -8.01 16.23
C LEU A 81 11.21 -7.55 15.28
N ASP A 82 11.38 -7.71 13.97
CA ASP A 82 10.40 -7.30 12.96
C ASP A 82 9.09 -8.08 13.08
N VAL A 83 9.17 -9.40 13.34
CA VAL A 83 7.98 -10.22 13.61
C VAL A 83 7.27 -9.73 14.87
N THR A 84 8.02 -9.45 15.93
CA THR A 84 7.46 -8.95 17.19
C THR A 84 6.81 -7.58 17.00
N LYS A 85 7.49 -6.67 16.30
CA LYS A 85 6.99 -5.33 15.97
C LYS A 85 5.72 -5.40 15.14
N SER A 86 5.69 -6.23 14.10
CA SER A 86 4.51 -6.44 13.26
C SER A 86 3.31 -6.92 14.08
N ARG A 87 3.52 -7.89 14.98
CA ARG A 87 2.48 -8.37 15.90
C ARG A 87 1.99 -7.28 16.87
N VAL A 88 2.90 -6.47 17.42
CA VAL A 88 2.54 -5.36 18.31
C VAL A 88 1.73 -4.30 17.56
N VAL A 89 2.13 -3.93 16.35
CA VAL A 89 1.38 -2.98 15.51
C VAL A 89 -0.01 -3.51 15.20
N ALA A 90 -0.14 -4.79 14.85
CA ALA A 90 -1.44 -5.42 14.62
C ALA A 90 -2.32 -5.43 15.89
N CYS A 91 -1.75 -5.72 17.06
CA CYS A 91 -2.47 -5.67 18.33
C CYS A 91 -2.92 -4.24 18.69
N LEU A 92 -2.06 -3.24 18.47
CA LEU A 92 -2.40 -1.84 18.67
C LEU A 92 -3.53 -1.38 17.76
N GLN A 93 -3.49 -1.78 16.48
CA GLN A 93 -4.56 -1.46 15.55
C GLN A 93 -5.89 -2.08 16.01
N ARG A 94 -5.90 -3.36 16.36
CA ARG A 94 -7.11 -4.01 16.92
C ARG A 94 -7.64 -3.31 18.17
N ALA A 95 -6.76 -2.94 19.11
CA ALA A 95 -7.19 -2.23 20.31
C ALA A 95 -7.85 -0.89 19.97
N LYS A 96 -7.32 -0.15 18.98
CA LYS A 96 -7.94 1.08 18.48
C LYS A 96 -9.31 0.79 17.85
N ASP A 97 -9.40 -0.24 17.00
CA ASP A 97 -10.65 -0.60 16.34
C ASP A 97 -11.74 -1.01 17.35
N ILE A 98 -11.38 -1.73 18.42
CA ILE A 98 -12.30 -2.10 19.52
C ILE A 98 -12.75 -0.86 20.29
N ILE A 99 -11.82 0.07 20.61
CA ILE A 99 -12.15 1.32 21.29
C ILE A 99 -13.09 2.16 20.42
N ASP A 100 -12.80 2.27 19.13
CA ASP A 100 -13.62 3.01 18.18
C ASP A 100 -15.00 2.36 18.02
N LEU A 101 -15.08 1.03 17.95
CA LEU A 101 -16.35 0.31 17.92
C LEU A 101 -17.20 0.63 19.15
N LYS A 102 -16.63 0.54 20.36
CA LYS A 102 -17.34 0.87 21.59
C LYS A 102 -17.82 2.32 21.59
N LYS A 103 -16.96 3.27 21.19
CA LYS A 103 -17.33 4.68 21.05
C LYS A 103 -18.46 4.88 20.05
N CYS A 104 -18.44 4.19 18.91
CA CYS A 104 -19.54 4.24 17.95
C CYS A 104 -20.82 3.64 18.54
N THR A 105 -20.76 2.50 19.23
CA THR A 105 -21.95 1.90 19.87
C THR A 105 -22.57 2.84 20.91
N ASP A 106 -21.74 3.44 21.78
CA ASP A 106 -22.21 4.36 22.82
C ASP A 106 -22.69 5.69 22.23
N GLY A 107 -21.96 6.23 21.25
CA GLY A 107 -22.30 7.46 20.53
C GLY A 107 -23.61 7.34 19.76
N VAL A 108 -23.83 6.23 19.04
CA VAL A 108 -25.08 5.99 18.30
C VAL A 108 -26.26 5.88 19.25
N LYS A 109 -26.12 5.17 20.38
CA LYS A 109 -27.20 5.07 21.37
C LYS A 109 -27.58 6.44 21.91
N LYS A 110 -26.59 7.23 22.32
CA LYS A 110 -26.82 8.57 22.85
C LYS A 110 -27.41 9.51 21.80
N ALA A 111 -26.86 9.54 20.60
CA ALA A 111 -27.35 10.39 19.51
C ALA A 111 -28.79 10.01 19.08
N LEU A 112 -29.15 8.73 19.15
CA LEU A 112 -30.55 8.30 18.94
C LEU A 112 -31.49 8.72 20.07
N GLU A 113 -31.01 8.76 21.32
CA GLU A 113 -31.78 9.27 22.47
C GLU A 113 -31.98 10.79 22.42
N ASP A 114 -30.96 11.52 21.99
CA ASP A 114 -30.96 12.99 21.87
C ASP A 114 -31.60 13.48 20.54
N GLU A 115 -32.09 12.57 19.67
CA GLU A 115 -32.62 12.85 18.32
C GLU A 115 -31.63 13.56 17.36
N GLU A 116 -30.33 13.42 17.63
CA GLU A 116 -29.24 13.93 16.79
C GLU A 116 -28.86 12.93 15.69
N TYR A 117 -29.71 12.83 14.66
CA TYR A 117 -29.59 11.81 13.62
C TYR A 117 -28.32 11.92 12.75
N GLU A 118 -27.75 13.11 12.57
CA GLU A 118 -26.48 13.28 11.83
C GLU A 118 -25.29 12.71 12.58
N GLU A 119 -25.22 12.91 13.90
CA GLU A 119 -24.15 12.37 14.72
C GLU A 119 -24.25 10.83 14.76
N ALA A 120 -25.48 10.31 14.91
CA ALA A 120 -25.75 8.88 14.81
C ALA A 120 -25.28 8.31 13.46
N ALA A 121 -25.60 8.98 12.35
CA ALA A 121 -25.19 8.57 11.02
C ALA A 121 -23.67 8.63 10.81
N ALA A 122 -22.99 9.63 11.36
CA ALA A 122 -21.53 9.73 11.31
C ALA A 122 -20.85 8.57 12.04
N HIS A 123 -21.36 8.18 13.21
CA HIS A 123 -20.86 7.03 13.95
C HIS A 123 -21.12 5.70 13.22
N ILE A 124 -22.29 5.54 12.61
CA ILE A 124 -22.63 4.36 11.78
C ILE A 124 -21.75 4.30 10.53
N HIS A 125 -21.56 5.41 9.83
CA HIS A 125 -20.66 5.48 8.67
C HIS A 125 -19.23 5.09 9.04
N ARG A 126 -18.73 5.54 10.20
CA ARG A 126 -17.42 5.13 10.70
C ARG A 126 -17.37 3.63 10.96
N TYR A 127 -18.43 3.06 11.55
CA TYR A 127 -18.56 1.62 11.78
C TYR A 127 -18.57 0.83 10.46
N LEU A 128 -19.33 1.25 9.46
CA LEU A 128 -19.43 0.59 8.16
C LEU A 128 -18.09 0.54 7.41
N ASN A 129 -17.17 1.48 7.72
CA ASN A 129 -15.82 1.51 7.18
C ASN A 129 -14.80 0.66 7.98
N ILE A 130 -15.16 0.15 9.17
CA ILE A 130 -14.32 -0.77 9.92
C ILE A 130 -14.45 -2.16 9.29
N ASP A 131 -13.33 -2.77 8.91
CA ASP A 131 -13.32 -4.13 8.37
C ASP A 131 -13.74 -5.15 9.44
N ALA A 132 -15.01 -5.55 9.40
CA ALA A 132 -15.60 -6.52 10.31
C ALA A 132 -14.89 -7.89 10.27
N ALA A 133 -14.25 -8.25 9.14
CA ALA A 133 -13.50 -9.50 9.04
C ALA A 133 -12.22 -9.50 9.89
N SER A 134 -11.60 -8.32 10.07
CA SER A 134 -10.41 -8.16 10.92
C SER A 134 -10.69 -8.33 12.41
N LEU A 135 -11.94 -8.06 12.83
CA LEU A 135 -12.40 -8.13 14.21
C LEU A 135 -12.84 -9.54 14.62
N GLN A 136 -13.37 -10.34 13.69
CA GLN A 136 -13.90 -11.69 13.98
C GLN A 136 -12.82 -12.77 14.11
N LEU A 137 -11.64 -12.59 13.48
CA LEU A 137 -10.67 -13.68 13.30
C LEU A 137 -9.85 -14.03 14.55
N SER A 138 -10.02 -13.35 15.69
CA SER A 138 -9.11 -13.55 16.84
C SER A 138 -9.71 -13.29 18.22
N SER A 139 -11.02 -13.53 18.41
CA SER A 139 -11.60 -13.41 19.75
C SER A 139 -11.43 -14.70 20.56
N ASP A 140 -10.81 -14.56 21.73
CA ASP A 140 -11.05 -15.42 22.88
C ASP A 140 -12.57 -15.49 23.15
N PRO A 141 -13.13 -16.64 23.56
CA PRO A 141 -14.58 -16.84 23.65
C PRO A 141 -15.29 -15.90 24.64
N ALA A 142 -14.57 -15.28 25.58
CA ALA A 142 -15.14 -14.33 26.54
C ALA A 142 -15.30 -12.90 25.98
N GLU A 143 -14.31 -12.36 25.26
CA GLU A 143 -14.40 -11.02 24.65
C GLU A 143 -15.21 -11.01 23.37
N GLY A 144 -15.26 -12.14 22.64
CA GLY A 144 -16.08 -12.30 21.45
C GLY A 144 -17.57 -12.08 21.71
N SER A 145 -18.06 -12.39 22.92
CA SER A 145 -19.46 -12.19 23.28
C SER A 145 -19.85 -10.71 23.40
N SER A 146 -19.01 -9.89 24.06
CA SER A 146 -19.28 -8.45 24.22
C SER A 146 -19.12 -7.68 22.91
N LEU A 147 -18.11 -8.02 22.11
CA LEU A 147 -17.91 -7.41 20.79
C LEU A 147 -19.06 -7.77 19.83
N HIS A 148 -19.46 -9.04 19.80
CA HIS A 148 -20.59 -9.49 18.99
C HIS A 148 -21.89 -8.79 19.37
N GLN A 149 -22.14 -8.59 20.67
CA GLN A 149 -23.30 -7.83 21.14
C GLN A 149 -23.26 -6.35 20.68
N ALA A 150 -22.09 -5.71 20.68
CA ALA A 150 -21.93 -4.35 20.19
C ALA A 150 -22.22 -4.25 18.68
N LEU A 151 -21.75 -5.23 17.89
CA LEU A 151 -22.05 -5.33 16.45
C LEU A 151 -23.54 -5.52 16.18
N LEU A 152 -24.21 -6.43 16.91
CA LEU A 152 -25.65 -6.62 16.79
C LEU A 152 -26.43 -5.36 17.17
N SER A 153 -25.99 -4.65 18.22
CA SER A 153 -26.61 -3.39 18.63
C SER A 153 -26.43 -2.29 17.59
N LEU A 154 -25.29 -2.24 16.89
CA LEU A 154 -25.04 -1.28 15.82
C LEU A 154 -25.84 -1.59 14.57
N ASP A 155 -25.97 -2.87 14.18
CA ASP A 155 -26.82 -3.28 13.05
C ASP A 155 -28.30 -2.96 13.30
N ASP A 156 -28.79 -3.19 14.52
CA ASP A 156 -30.16 -2.80 14.91
C ASP A 156 -30.34 -1.28 14.90
N ALA A 157 -29.36 -0.53 15.42
CA ALA A 157 -29.38 0.93 15.41
C ALA A 157 -29.33 1.50 13.98
N GLU A 158 -28.53 0.91 13.09
CA GLU A 158 -28.46 1.25 11.67
C GLU A 158 -29.83 1.07 11.00
N LYS A 159 -30.47 -0.09 11.19
CA LYS A 159 -31.80 -0.36 10.63
C LYS A 159 -32.84 0.64 11.14
N LYS A 160 -32.82 0.94 12.44
CA LYS A 160 -33.72 1.95 13.05
C LYS A 160 -33.48 3.33 12.45
N LEU A 161 -32.22 3.76 12.36
CA LEU A 161 -31.89 5.07 11.80
C LEU A 161 -32.29 5.18 10.34
N LYS A 162 -32.09 4.13 9.53
CA LYS A 162 -32.55 4.08 8.13
C LYS A 162 -34.05 4.29 8.01
N LEU A 163 -34.86 3.69 8.89
CA LEU A 163 -36.31 3.89 8.90
C LEU A 163 -36.69 5.31 9.30
N ILE A 164 -36.08 5.84 10.37
CA ILE A 164 -36.36 7.20 10.88
C ILE A 164 -36.00 8.25 9.83
N VAL A 165 -34.81 8.15 9.21
CA VAL A 165 -34.36 9.11 8.19
C VAL A 165 -35.28 9.09 6.98
N ASN A 166 -35.77 7.92 6.55
CA ASN A 166 -36.73 7.81 5.46
C ASN A 166 -38.06 8.49 5.80
N ASP A 167 -38.63 8.19 6.97
CA ASP A 167 -39.92 8.71 7.41
C ASP A 167 -39.85 10.24 7.63
N LYS A 168 -38.80 10.73 8.30
CA LYS A 168 -38.59 12.16 8.53
C LYS A 168 -38.32 12.94 7.24
N PHE A 169 -37.60 12.34 6.29
CA PHE A 169 -37.41 12.94 4.97
C PHE A 169 -38.74 13.08 4.23
N ASP A 170 -39.54 12.01 4.19
CA ASP A 170 -40.83 12.01 3.51
C ASP A 170 -41.79 13.04 4.15
N GLN A 171 -41.82 13.13 5.49
CA GLN A 171 -42.57 14.16 6.23
C GLN A 171 -42.10 15.59 5.91
N ALA A 172 -40.79 15.83 5.89
CA ALA A 172 -40.23 17.15 5.58
C ALA A 172 -40.58 17.58 4.15
N VAL A 173 -40.59 16.62 3.22
CA VAL A 173 -41.03 16.82 1.84
C VAL A 173 -42.53 17.14 1.75
N GLU A 174 -43.39 16.41 2.48
CA GLU A 174 -44.84 16.65 2.50
C GLU A 174 -45.21 18.03 3.07
N ILE A 175 -44.53 18.45 4.14
CA ILE A 175 -44.74 19.76 4.78
C ILE A 175 -44.14 20.90 3.92
N GLY A 176 -43.26 20.57 2.97
CA GLY A 176 -42.54 21.55 2.14
C GLY A 176 -41.41 22.26 2.88
N HIS A 177 -40.89 21.68 3.97
CA HIS A 177 -39.81 22.25 4.76
C HIS A 177 -38.44 21.88 4.17
N LEU A 178 -38.03 22.63 3.14
CA LEU A 178 -36.82 22.39 2.35
C LEU A 178 -35.52 22.27 3.19
N PRO A 179 -35.26 23.11 4.21
CA PRO A 179 -34.02 23.01 4.99
C PRO A 179 -33.86 21.67 5.72
N GLU A 180 -34.98 21.08 6.15
CA GLU A 180 -34.97 19.83 6.90
C GLU A 180 -34.94 18.62 5.96
N ALA A 181 -35.60 18.70 4.81
CA ALA A 181 -35.42 17.72 3.73
C ALA A 181 -33.94 17.65 3.29
N MET A 182 -33.26 18.80 3.15
CA MET A 182 -31.82 18.86 2.86
C MET A 182 -30.96 18.25 3.98
N ARG A 183 -31.34 18.46 5.24
CA ARG A 183 -30.65 17.89 6.41
C ARG A 183 -30.66 16.37 6.35
N PHE A 184 -31.83 15.76 6.16
CA PHE A 184 -31.96 14.30 6.01
C PHE A 184 -31.35 13.79 4.70
N PHE A 185 -31.39 14.57 3.61
CA PHE A 185 -30.75 14.21 2.34
C PHE A 185 -29.25 13.92 2.51
N LYS A 186 -28.54 14.75 3.29
CA LYS A 186 -27.10 14.55 3.59
C LYS A 186 -26.80 13.29 4.39
N ILE A 187 -27.79 12.70 5.06
CA ILE A 187 -27.63 11.51 5.90
C ILE A 187 -27.67 10.22 5.06
N PHE A 188 -28.41 10.20 3.95
CA PHE A 188 -28.55 8.99 3.11
C PHE A 188 -27.21 8.39 2.64
N PRO A 189 -26.22 9.16 2.15
CA PRO A 189 -24.92 8.63 1.77
C PRO A 189 -24.17 7.97 2.93
N LEU A 190 -24.25 8.57 4.14
CA LEU A 190 -23.60 8.05 5.35
C LEU A 190 -24.12 6.66 5.75
N LEU A 191 -25.34 6.31 5.33
CA LEU A 191 -26.00 5.04 5.62
C LEU A 191 -25.92 4.03 4.46
N ASN A 192 -25.10 4.28 3.45
CA ASN A 192 -25.05 3.51 2.19
C ASN A 192 -26.43 3.41 1.51
N LEU A 193 -27.22 4.48 1.58
CA LEU A 193 -28.52 4.62 0.91
C LEU A 193 -28.50 5.77 -0.11
N ASP A 194 -27.35 5.96 -0.76
CA ASP A 194 -27.10 6.96 -1.79
C ASP A 194 -28.17 6.89 -2.91
N GLN A 195 -28.38 5.73 -3.52
CA GLN A 195 -29.33 5.60 -4.62
C GLN A 195 -30.77 5.94 -4.20
N THR A 196 -31.20 5.43 -3.04
CA THR A 196 -32.55 5.67 -2.52
C THR A 196 -32.77 7.15 -2.19
N GLY A 197 -31.79 7.79 -1.55
CA GLY A 197 -31.86 9.22 -1.23
C GLY A 197 -31.93 10.09 -2.48
N LEU A 198 -31.11 9.79 -3.49
CA LEU A 198 -31.10 10.52 -4.75
C LEU A 198 -32.41 10.35 -5.51
N GLU A 199 -32.95 9.13 -5.60
CA GLU A 199 -34.24 8.87 -6.25
C GLU A 199 -35.38 9.64 -5.58
N LYS A 200 -35.45 9.63 -4.25
CA LYS A 200 -36.47 10.34 -3.49
C LYS A 200 -36.37 11.85 -3.68
N PHE A 201 -35.16 12.39 -3.60
CA PHE A 201 -34.91 13.82 -3.77
C PHE A 201 -35.21 14.28 -5.21
N CYS A 202 -34.78 13.54 -6.22
CA CYS A 202 -35.11 13.82 -7.62
C CYS A 202 -36.62 13.79 -7.88
N LYS A 203 -37.35 12.81 -7.30
CA LYS A 203 -38.82 12.77 -7.39
C LYS A 203 -39.45 14.03 -6.78
N HIS A 204 -38.93 14.49 -5.64
CA HIS A 204 -39.40 15.73 -5.02
C HIS A 204 -39.14 16.95 -5.90
N LEU A 205 -37.94 17.11 -6.46
CA LEU A 205 -37.62 18.21 -7.38
C LEU A 205 -38.52 18.18 -8.62
N CYS A 206 -38.78 17.01 -9.20
CA CYS A 206 -39.72 16.86 -10.32
C CYS A 206 -41.14 17.31 -9.96
N LEU A 207 -41.63 17.01 -8.75
CA LEU A 207 -42.93 17.49 -8.27
C LEU A 207 -42.94 19.01 -8.09
N GLN A 208 -41.87 19.59 -7.56
CA GLN A 208 -41.76 21.05 -7.46
C GLN A 208 -41.77 21.73 -8.83
N ILE A 209 -41.04 21.18 -9.81
CA ILE A 209 -41.05 21.66 -11.20
C ILE A 209 -42.46 21.53 -11.80
N HIS A 210 -43.14 20.41 -11.55
CA HIS A 210 -44.50 20.21 -12.02
C HIS A 210 -45.48 21.24 -11.44
N ASP A 211 -45.45 21.47 -10.13
CA ASP A 211 -46.33 22.44 -9.47
C ASP A 211 -46.03 23.87 -9.89
N HIS A 212 -44.75 24.23 -10.05
CA HIS A 212 -44.36 25.53 -10.57
C HIS A 212 -44.82 25.72 -12.02
N GLY A 213 -44.63 24.70 -12.87
CA GLY A 213 -45.10 24.68 -14.25
C GLY A 213 -46.61 24.84 -14.32
N LYS A 214 -47.37 24.08 -13.53
CA LYS A 214 -48.83 24.16 -13.47
C LYS A 214 -49.32 25.55 -13.06
N LYS A 215 -48.79 26.11 -11.97
CA LYS A 215 -49.15 27.47 -11.50
C LYS A 215 -48.81 28.54 -12.54
N THR A 216 -47.66 28.42 -13.19
CA THR A 216 -47.23 29.36 -14.23
C THR A 216 -48.10 29.23 -15.48
N PHE A 217 -48.51 28.01 -15.83
CA PHE A 217 -49.41 27.73 -16.93
C PHE A 217 -50.83 28.26 -16.68
N GLU A 218 -51.37 28.09 -15.46
CA GLU A 218 -52.67 28.64 -15.08
C GLU A 218 -52.70 30.18 -15.22
N LYS A 219 -51.67 30.87 -14.73
CA LYS A 219 -51.49 32.33 -14.92
C LYS A 219 -51.39 32.73 -16.39
N THR A 220 -50.75 31.89 -17.19
CA THR A 220 -50.57 32.07 -18.64
C THR A 220 -51.93 31.99 -19.35
N LEU A 221 -52.82 31.07 -18.93
CA LEU A 221 -54.18 30.93 -19.46
C LEU A 221 -55.14 32.06 -19.05
N GLU A 222 -54.94 32.66 -17.86
CA GLU A 222 -55.74 33.80 -17.37
C GLU A 222 -55.39 35.13 -18.09
N THR A 223 -54.38 35.14 -18.96
CA THR A 223 -53.92 36.36 -19.63
C THR A 223 -54.90 36.77 -20.75
N PRO A 224 -55.42 38.01 -20.74
CA PRO A 224 -56.42 38.44 -21.72
C PRO A 224 -55.85 38.58 -23.14
N PHE A 225 -56.67 38.29 -24.15
CA PHE A 225 -56.33 38.39 -25.59
C PHE A 225 -55.80 39.77 -26.04
N ASN A 226 -56.08 40.83 -25.29
CA ASN A 226 -55.62 42.20 -25.56
C ASN A 226 -54.20 42.48 -25.01
N HIS A 227 -53.55 41.49 -24.39
CA HIS A 227 -52.20 41.66 -23.84
C HIS A 227 -51.16 41.76 -24.97
N LYS A 228 -50.23 42.73 -24.90
CA LYS A 228 -49.20 42.95 -25.94
C LYS A 228 -48.35 41.72 -26.24
N ARG A 229 -48.13 40.86 -25.24
CA ARG A 229 -47.34 39.61 -25.39
C ARG A 229 -48.20 38.39 -25.74
N TYR A 230 -49.51 38.54 -25.98
CA TYR A 230 -50.41 37.43 -26.31
C TYR A 230 -49.88 36.43 -27.37
N PRO A 231 -49.31 36.88 -28.50
CA PRO A 231 -48.81 35.95 -29.52
C PRO A 231 -47.58 35.13 -29.09
N VAL A 232 -46.87 35.52 -28.03
CA VAL A 232 -45.64 34.85 -27.55
C VAL A 232 -45.81 34.20 -26.16
N ILE A 233 -47.02 34.22 -25.60
CA ILE A 233 -47.34 33.72 -24.25
C ILE A 233 -46.82 32.30 -23.99
N TYR A 234 -46.97 31.38 -24.95
CA TYR A 234 -46.49 30.00 -24.78
C TYR A 234 -44.97 29.89 -24.86
N SER A 235 -44.31 30.75 -25.62
CA SER A 235 -42.85 30.83 -25.64
C SER A 235 -42.32 31.36 -24.31
N ASP A 236 -42.97 32.40 -23.78
CA ASP A 236 -42.61 32.99 -22.47
C ASP A 236 -42.81 31.98 -21.34
N TYR A 237 -43.89 31.19 -21.39
CA TYR A 237 -44.12 30.08 -20.47
C TYR A 237 -42.97 29.04 -20.51
N LEU A 238 -42.58 28.58 -21.70
CA LEU A 238 -41.50 27.61 -21.84
C LEU A 238 -40.17 28.19 -21.34
N THR A 239 -39.86 29.44 -21.66
CA THR A 239 -38.66 30.11 -21.16
C THR A 239 -38.64 30.16 -19.63
N ASN A 240 -39.73 30.58 -18.99
CA ASN A 240 -39.83 30.60 -17.52
C ASN A 240 -39.69 29.21 -16.90
N LEU A 241 -40.24 28.17 -17.55
CA LEU A 241 -40.11 26.79 -17.08
C LEU A 241 -38.65 26.32 -17.15
N PHE A 242 -37.96 26.56 -18.26
CA PHE A 242 -36.55 26.16 -18.41
C PHE A 242 -35.61 26.97 -17.49
N GLU A 243 -35.90 28.26 -17.28
CA GLU A 243 -35.16 29.10 -16.34
C GLU A 243 -35.30 28.56 -14.91
N TYR A 244 -36.52 28.18 -14.51
CA TYR A 244 -36.75 27.56 -13.19
C TYR A 244 -36.06 26.20 -13.04
N VAL A 245 -36.05 25.37 -14.08
CA VAL A 245 -35.29 24.09 -14.06
C VAL A 245 -33.79 24.36 -13.92
N ALA A 246 -33.26 25.34 -14.64
CA ALA A 246 -31.85 25.72 -14.55
C ALA A 246 -31.49 26.22 -13.15
N GLU A 247 -32.32 27.08 -12.56
CA GLU A 247 -32.13 27.60 -11.19
C GLU A 247 -32.10 26.48 -10.14
N ILE A 248 -33.02 25.51 -10.25
CA ILE A 248 -33.03 24.32 -9.39
C ILE A 248 -31.73 23.53 -9.56
N VAL A 249 -31.33 23.22 -10.79
CA VAL A 249 -30.11 22.44 -11.03
C VAL A 249 -28.87 23.16 -10.50
N GLU A 250 -28.72 24.45 -10.76
CA GLU A 250 -27.61 25.26 -10.24
C GLU A 250 -27.57 25.30 -8.71
N THR A 251 -28.74 25.33 -8.05
CA THR A 251 -28.83 25.36 -6.59
C THR A 251 -28.44 24.04 -5.95
N TYR A 252 -28.89 22.91 -6.52
CA TYR A 252 -28.71 21.59 -5.90
C TYR A 252 -27.52 20.78 -6.43
N GLN A 253 -26.95 21.12 -7.59
CA GLN A 253 -25.77 20.45 -8.12
C GLN A 253 -24.58 20.44 -7.14
N PRO A 254 -24.18 21.57 -6.51
CA PRO A 254 -23.06 21.57 -5.58
C PRO A 254 -23.31 20.69 -4.35
N LEU A 255 -24.57 20.56 -3.94
CA LEU A 255 -24.95 19.71 -2.81
C LEU A 255 -24.77 18.22 -3.15
N VAL A 256 -25.19 17.80 -4.34
CA VAL A 256 -24.98 16.42 -4.78
C VAL A 256 -23.49 16.13 -4.92
N GLU A 257 -22.73 16.99 -5.60
CA GLU A 257 -21.28 16.80 -5.80
C GLU A 257 -20.46 16.74 -4.50
N THR A 258 -20.95 17.36 -3.42
CA THR A 258 -20.22 17.39 -2.14
C THR A 258 -20.50 16.15 -1.28
N TYR A 259 -21.71 15.59 -1.35
CA TYR A 259 -22.18 14.58 -0.38
C TYR A 259 -22.42 13.20 -0.99
N TYR A 260 -22.54 13.09 -2.32
CA TYR A 260 -22.79 11.86 -3.08
C TYR A 260 -21.65 11.60 -4.06
#